data_AF-A0A376TDH2-F1
#
_entry.id   AF-A0A376TDH2-F1
#
_cell.length_a   1.000
_cell.length_b   1.000
_cell.length_c   1.000
_cell.angle_alpha   90.00
_cell.angle_beta   90.00
_cell.angle_gamma   90.00
#
_symmetry.space_group_name_H-M   'P 1'
#
loop_
_entity.id
_entity.type
_entity.pdbx_description
1 polymer ?
#
loop_
_entity_poly.entity_id
_entity_poly.type
_entity_poly.pdbx_seq_one_letter_code
_entity_poly.pdbx_strand_id
1 'polypeptide(L)'
;MNVDGLKTGHTSGAGFNLIASAVDGQRRLIAVVMGADSAKGREEEARKLLRWGQQNFTTVQILLRGKKVGTERIWYGDKENIDLGTEQEFWMVLPKAEIPHIKAKYTLDGKELTAPISAISG
;
A
#
# COMPACT_ATOMS: atom_id res chain seq x y z
N MET A 1 -19.47 -1.88 -5.00
CA MET A 1 -18.42 -0.98 -5.51
C MET A 1 -18.93 0.44 -5.38
N ASN A 2 -18.37 1.22 -4.45
CA ASN A 2 -18.74 2.61 -4.27
C ASN A 2 -17.82 3.49 -5.13
N VAL A 3 -18.34 4.07 -6.21
CA VAL A 3 -17.58 4.97 -7.11
C VAL A 3 -17.88 6.40 -6.67
N ASP A 4 -16.87 7.12 -6.20
CA ASP A 4 -17.03 8.43 -5.55
C ASP A 4 -16.24 9.56 -6.24
N GLY A 5 -15.60 9.27 -7.39
CA GLY A 5 -14.88 10.27 -8.18
C GLY A 5 -14.91 9.95 -9.67
N LEU A 6 -15.15 10.98 -10.48
CA LEU A 6 -15.21 10.89 -11.94
C LEU A 6 -14.73 12.20 -12.58
N LYS A 7 -13.62 12.17 -13.33
CA LYS A 7 -13.26 13.24 -14.27
C LYS A 7 -13.32 12.68 -15.69
N THR A 8 -14.15 13.28 -16.51
CA THR A 8 -14.22 13.00 -17.95
C THR A 8 -13.41 14.05 -18.73
N GLY A 9 -12.85 13.65 -19.86
CA GLY A 9 -12.20 14.53 -20.83
C GLY A 9 -12.41 14.00 -22.24
N HIS A 10 -12.55 14.90 -23.22
CA HIS A 10 -12.67 14.52 -24.63
C HIS A 10 -12.16 15.66 -25.51
N THR A 11 -11.30 15.32 -26.47
CA THR A 11 -10.95 16.18 -27.60
C THR A 11 -10.76 15.30 -28.84
N SER A 12 -10.98 15.83 -30.04
CA SER A 12 -10.87 15.09 -31.30
C SER A 12 -9.49 14.45 -31.53
N GLY A 13 -8.42 15.06 -30.99
CA GLY A 13 -7.05 14.53 -31.09
C GLY A 13 -6.64 13.59 -29.96
N ALA A 14 -7.37 13.52 -28.85
CA ALA A 14 -6.99 12.73 -27.66
C ALA A 14 -8.00 11.62 -27.29
N GLY A 15 -9.06 11.44 -28.10
CA GLY A 15 -10.11 10.46 -27.84
C GLY A 15 -10.88 10.71 -26.55
N PHE A 16 -11.49 9.65 -26.00
CA PHE A 16 -12.31 9.71 -24.79
C PHE A 16 -11.50 9.30 -23.54
N ASN A 17 -11.31 10.23 -22.62
CA ASN A 17 -10.54 10.05 -21.38
C ASN A 17 -11.46 9.95 -20.15
N LEU A 18 -11.04 9.16 -19.16
CA LEU A 18 -11.71 8.96 -17.88
C LEU A 18 -10.72 8.75 -16.73
N ILE A 19 -10.93 9.47 -15.64
CA ILE A 19 -10.37 9.12 -14.33
C ILE A 19 -11.54 8.75 -13.45
N ALA A 20 -11.56 7.51 -12.95
CA ALA A 20 -12.58 7.00 -12.05
C ALA A 20 -11.93 6.54 -10.74
N SER A 21 -12.59 6.79 -9.61
CA SER A 21 -12.16 6.28 -8.32
C SER A 21 -13.25 5.46 -7.64
N ALA A 22 -12.85 4.36 -7.00
CA ALA A 22 -13.74 3.54 -6.20
C ALA A 22 -13.13 3.28 -4.83
N VAL A 23 -13.97 3.37 -3.80
CA VAL A 23 -13.59 3.10 -2.41
C VAL A 23 -14.20 1.78 -1.94
N ASP A 24 -13.39 1.01 -1.22
CA ASP A 24 -13.76 -0.22 -0.54
C ASP A 24 -13.09 -0.28 0.83
N GLY A 25 -13.85 -0.02 1.90
CA GLY A 25 -13.30 0.19 3.25
C GLY A 25 -12.29 1.34 3.30
N GLN A 26 -11.08 1.06 3.77
CA GLN A 26 -9.97 2.04 3.82
C GLN A 26 -9.17 2.11 2.50
N ARG A 27 -9.56 1.35 1.48
CA ARG A 27 -8.82 1.27 0.21
C ARG A 27 -9.49 2.11 -0.86
N ARG A 28 -8.70 2.91 -1.56
CA ARG A 28 -9.09 3.62 -2.78
C ARG A 28 -8.39 3.04 -3.99
N LEU A 29 -9.17 2.74 -5.02
CA LEU A 29 -8.69 2.41 -6.35
C LEU A 29 -8.90 3.62 -7.27
N ILE A 30 -7.95 3.83 -8.16
CA ILE A 30 -8.00 4.87 -9.19
C ILE A 30 -7.73 4.18 -10.52
N ALA A 31 -8.68 4.27 -11.45
CA ALA A 31 -8.54 3.81 -12.82
C ALA A 31 -8.45 5.03 -13.74
N VAL A 32 -7.42 5.05 -14.58
CA VAL A 32 -7.19 6.09 -15.59
C VAL A 32 -7.27 5.41 -16.95
N VAL A 33 -8.24 5.83 -17.76
CA VAL A 33 -8.44 5.39 -19.14
C VAL A 33 -8.19 6.60 -20.03
N MET A 34 -7.36 6.44 -21.05
CA MET A 34 -7.08 7.49 -22.02
C MET A 34 -7.35 7.00 -23.43
N GLY A 35 -7.78 7.90 -24.32
CA GLY A 35 -7.88 7.64 -25.76
C GLY A 35 -8.88 6.54 -26.16
N ALA A 36 -9.94 6.31 -25.39
CA ALA A 36 -10.95 5.32 -25.80
C ALA A 36 -11.69 5.79 -27.06
N ASP A 37 -12.21 4.85 -27.85
CA ASP A 37 -12.91 5.13 -29.12
C ASP A 37 -14.29 5.76 -28.94
N SER A 38 -14.87 5.63 -27.73
CA SER A 38 -16.20 6.18 -27.43
C SER A 38 -16.37 6.54 -25.95
N ALA A 39 -17.35 7.41 -25.68
CA ALA A 39 -17.73 7.78 -24.31
C ALA A 39 -18.18 6.57 -23.47
N LYS A 40 -18.90 5.62 -24.09
CA LYS A 40 -19.32 4.37 -23.43
C LYS A 40 -18.14 3.43 -23.21
N GLY A 41 -17.23 3.34 -24.19
CA GLY A 41 -16.03 2.53 -24.10
C GLY A 41 -15.14 2.90 -22.92
N ARG A 42 -14.86 4.20 -22.71
CA ARG A 42 -14.03 4.63 -21.55
C ARG A 42 -14.64 4.21 -20.20
N GLU A 43 -15.96 4.23 -20.08
CA GLU A 43 -16.65 3.85 -18.85
C GLU A 43 -16.63 2.33 -18.63
N GLU A 44 -16.79 1.56 -19.70
CA GLU A 44 -16.67 0.11 -19.65
C GLU A 44 -15.26 -0.34 -19.27
N GLU A 45 -14.23 0.26 -19.87
CA GLU A 45 -12.84 -0.07 -19.56
C GLU A 45 -12.46 0.34 -18.13
N ALA A 46 -12.86 1.53 -17.68
CA ALA A 46 -12.60 1.93 -16.29
C ALA A 46 -13.30 1.00 -15.30
N ARG A 47 -14.53 0.58 -15.59
CA ARG A 47 -15.28 -0.38 -14.76
C ARG A 47 -14.59 -1.74 -14.71
N LYS A 48 -14.07 -2.24 -15.85
CA LYS A 48 -13.30 -3.49 -15.91
C LYS A 48 -12.04 -3.40 -15.06
N LEU A 49 -11.25 -2.32 -15.19
CA LEU A 49 -10.03 -2.10 -14.41
C LEU A 49 -10.30 -2.03 -12.91
N LEU A 50 -11.30 -1.25 -12.49
CA LEU A 50 -11.67 -1.15 -11.08
C LEU A 50 -12.10 -2.50 -10.52
N ARG A 51 -12.95 -3.25 -11.24
CA ARG A 51 -13.37 -4.60 -10.81
C ARG A 51 -12.19 -5.56 -10.71
N TRP A 52 -11.31 -5.58 -11.71
CA TRP A 52 -10.12 -6.43 -11.69
C TRP A 52 -9.21 -6.11 -10.50
N GLY A 53 -8.98 -4.82 -10.21
CA GLY A 53 -8.18 -4.38 -9.06
C GLY A 53 -8.82 -4.76 -7.71
N GLN A 54 -10.14 -4.71 -7.60
CA GLN A 54 -10.88 -5.17 -6.40
C GLN A 54 -10.79 -6.68 -6.22
N GLN A 55 -10.90 -7.44 -7.31
CA GLN A 55 -10.89 -8.90 -7.26
C GLN A 55 -9.50 -9.45 -6.93
N ASN A 56 -8.45 -8.93 -7.55
CA ASN A 56 -7.13 -9.55 -7.53
C ASN A 56 -6.19 -9.01 -6.46
N PHE A 57 -6.40 -7.77 -6.00
CA PHE A 57 -5.51 -7.12 -5.04
C PHE A 57 -6.25 -6.79 -3.76
N THR A 58 -5.51 -6.62 -2.67
CA THR A 58 -6.01 -6.02 -1.43
C THR A 58 -4.92 -5.14 -0.81
N THR A 59 -5.34 -4.24 0.07
CA THR A 59 -4.41 -3.42 0.87
C THR A 59 -4.29 -4.09 2.22
N VAL A 60 -3.06 -4.42 2.62
CA VAL A 60 -2.76 -5.01 3.93
C VAL A 60 -1.88 -4.06 4.74
N GLN A 61 -2.14 -3.98 6.04
CA GLN A 61 -1.24 -3.32 6.98
C GLN A 61 -0.13 -4.31 7.34
N ILE A 62 1.08 -4.06 6.84
CA ILE A 62 2.23 -4.96 7.02
C ILE A 62 3.00 -4.68 8.31
N LEU A 63 3.02 -3.43 8.76
CA LEU A 63 3.67 -3.03 10.00
C LEU A 63 2.79 -2.01 10.73
N LEU A 64 2.64 -2.19 12.04
CA LEU A 64 1.91 -1.28 12.91
C LEU A 64 2.90 -0.44 13.72
N ARG A 65 2.57 0.85 13.91
CA ARG A 65 3.35 1.75 14.76
C ARG A 65 3.47 1.18 16.17
N GLY A 66 4.70 1.16 16.70
CA GLY A 66 4.99 0.68 18.05
C GLY A 66 4.75 -0.83 18.25
N LYS A 67 4.40 -1.59 17.22
CA LYS A 67 4.38 -3.06 17.31
C LYS A 67 5.77 -3.61 17.04
N LYS A 68 6.10 -4.64 17.82
CA LYS A 68 7.35 -5.36 17.69
C LYS A 68 7.43 -6.07 16.33
N VAL A 69 8.49 -5.75 15.60
CA VAL A 69 8.88 -6.37 14.33
C VAL A 69 9.94 -7.45 14.56
N GLY A 70 10.83 -7.22 15.54
CA GLY A 70 11.89 -8.15 15.90
C GLY A 70 12.42 -7.85 17.30
N THR A 71 13.34 -8.70 17.77
CA THR A 71 14.08 -8.48 19.02
C THR A 71 15.55 -8.68 18.69
N GLU A 72 16.39 -7.74 19.10
CA GLU A 72 17.83 -7.80 18.87
C GLU A 72 18.59 -7.64 20.19
N ARG A 73 19.80 -8.21 20.21
CA ARG A 73 20.71 -8.03 21.34
C ARG A 73 21.26 -6.61 21.33
N ILE A 74 21.27 -5.96 22.49
CA ILE A 74 21.91 -4.66 22.69
C ILE A 74 23.10 -4.78 23.64
N TRP A 75 24.20 -4.14 23.30
CA TRP A 75 25.44 -4.13 24.06
C TRP A 75 25.58 -2.84 24.87
N TYR A 76 26.28 -2.94 26.01
CA TYR A 76 26.62 -1.81 26.88
C TYR A 76 25.43 -1.04 27.48
N GLY A 77 24.21 -1.61 27.45
CA GLY A 77 23.02 -1.03 28.08
C GLY A 77 22.57 -1.83 29.31
N ASP A 78 21.62 -1.26 30.06
CA ASP A 78 21.04 -1.89 31.25
C ASP A 78 20.13 -3.10 30.94
N LYS A 79 19.85 -3.33 29.64
CA LYS A 79 19.04 -4.44 29.12
C LYS A 79 19.88 -5.25 28.15
N GLU A 80 19.63 -6.56 28.09
CA GLU A 80 20.33 -7.46 27.16
C GLU A 80 19.72 -7.46 25.75
N ASN A 81 18.44 -7.12 25.64
CA ASN A 81 17.70 -7.12 24.38
C ASN A 81 16.86 -5.85 24.23
N ILE A 82 16.65 -5.45 22.98
CA ILE A 82 15.77 -4.35 22.60
C ILE A 82 14.75 -4.84 21.57
N ASP A 83 13.50 -4.42 21.74
CA ASP A 83 12.45 -4.66 20.75
C ASP A 83 12.58 -3.64 19.62
N LEU A 84 12.63 -4.15 18.39
CA LEU A 84 12.62 -3.33 17.19
C LEU A 84 11.19 -3.16 16.70
N GLY A 85 10.88 -1.96 16.24
CA GLY A 85 9.56 -1.61 15.72
C GLY A 85 9.68 -0.51 14.66
N THR A 86 8.53 0.03 14.28
CA THR A 86 8.43 1.17 13.37
C THR A 86 7.73 2.34 14.05
N GLU A 87 8.16 3.56 13.72
CA GLU A 87 7.47 4.80 14.14
C GLU A 87 6.23 5.08 13.29
N GLN A 88 6.08 4.39 12.15
CA GLN A 88 5.03 4.61 11.17
C GLN A 88 4.30 3.32 10.84
N GLU A 89 3.04 3.44 10.44
CA GLU A 89 2.28 2.32 9.92
C GLU A 89 2.58 2.14 8.44
N PHE A 90 2.89 0.91 8.03
CA PHE A 90 3.16 0.60 6.63
C PHE A 90 2.01 -0.21 6.04
N TRP A 91 1.49 0.29 4.91
CA TRP A 91 0.42 -0.33 4.14
C TRP A 91 0.97 -0.73 2.77
N MET A 92 0.58 -1.91 2.29
CA MET A 92 1.02 -2.43 1.00
C MET A 92 -0.16 -2.99 0.20
N VAL A 93 -0.16 -2.73 -1.11
CA VAL A 93 -1.13 -3.34 -2.04
C VAL A 93 -0.51 -4.60 -2.60
N LEU A 94 -1.15 -5.74 -2.38
CA LEU A 94 -0.63 -7.05 -2.77
C LEU A 94 -1.66 -7.87 -3.53
N PRO A 95 -1.23 -8.73 -4.48
CA PRO A 95 -2.10 -9.74 -5.03
C PRO A 95 -2.59 -10.66 -3.92
N LYS A 96 -3.90 -10.94 -3.90
CA LYS A 96 -4.50 -11.77 -2.84
C LYS A 96 -3.89 -13.17 -2.76
N ALA A 97 -3.48 -13.72 -3.91
CA ALA A 97 -2.83 -15.03 -4.00
C ALA A 97 -1.44 -15.07 -3.34
N GLU A 98 -0.75 -13.93 -3.26
CA GLU A 98 0.60 -13.85 -2.69
C GLU A 98 0.59 -13.66 -1.16
N ILE A 99 -0.54 -13.25 -0.57
CA ILE A 99 -0.63 -12.95 0.86
C ILE A 99 -0.13 -14.08 1.77
N PRO A 100 -0.51 -15.35 1.54
CA PRO A 100 0.00 -16.46 2.37
C PRO A 100 1.50 -16.70 2.24
N HIS A 101 2.15 -16.16 1.21
CA HIS A 101 3.55 -16.40 0.88
C HIS A 101 4.48 -15.24 1.26
N ILE A 102 3.93 -14.17 1.84
CA ILE A 102 4.72 -13.00 2.28
C ILE A 102 5.67 -13.41 3.40
N LYS A 103 6.95 -13.05 3.25
CA LYS A 103 7.97 -13.18 4.29
C LYS A 103 8.53 -11.80 4.62
N ALA A 104 8.45 -11.41 5.88
CA ALA A 104 9.12 -10.22 6.37
C ALA A 104 10.58 -10.56 6.72
N LYS A 105 11.51 -9.72 6.26
CA LYS A 105 12.92 -9.74 6.67
C LYS A 105 13.33 -8.31 6.94
N TYR A 106 14.12 -8.11 7.99
CA TYR A 106 14.79 -6.85 8.27
C TYR A 106 16.29 -7.07 8.31
N THR A 107 17.04 -6.00 8.08
CA THR A 107 18.49 -5.96 8.21
C THR A 107 18.85 -4.78 9.11
N LEU A 108 19.92 -4.92 9.87
CA LEU A 108 20.47 -3.82 10.65
C LEU A 108 21.56 -3.13 9.81
N ASP A 109 21.63 -1.80 9.89
CA ASP A 109 22.67 -1.03 9.21
C ASP A 109 24.06 -1.31 9.83
N GLY A 110 24.10 -1.63 11.12
CA GLY A 110 25.30 -2.02 11.87
C GLY A 110 25.37 -3.52 12.15
N LYS A 111 26.58 -4.01 12.47
CA LYS A 111 26.78 -5.40 12.91
C LYS A 111 26.16 -5.68 14.27
N GLU A 112 26.10 -4.67 15.13
CA GLU A 112 25.68 -4.78 16.53
C GLU A 112 24.94 -3.49 16.95
N LEU A 113 24.01 -3.61 17.89
CA LEU A 113 23.34 -2.47 18.52
C LEU A 113 24.04 -2.16 19.84
N THR A 114 24.51 -0.93 20.01
CA THR A 114 25.19 -0.46 21.23
C THR A 114 24.42 0.68 21.87
N ALA A 115 24.23 0.65 23.18
CA ALA A 115 23.65 1.76 23.93
C ALA A 115 24.57 3.02 23.91
N PRO A 116 24.03 4.24 24.09
CA PRO A 116 22.60 4.55 24.21
C PRO A 116 21.88 4.57 22.86
N ILE A 117 20.67 4.01 22.81
CA ILE A 117 19.75 4.10 21.67
C ILE A 117 18.47 4.77 22.15
N SER A 118 18.04 5.82 21.46
CA SER A 118 16.78 6.49 21.74
C SER A 118 15.60 5.59 21.37
N ALA A 119 14.62 5.47 22.27
CA ALA A 119 13.38 4.80 21.96
C ALA A 119 12.58 5.61 20.94
N ILE A 120 11.85 4.90 20.08
CA ILE A 120 10.81 5.48 19.23
C ILE A 120 9.73 6.09 20.15
N SER A 121 9.51 7.40 20.06
CA SER A 121 8.44 8.06 20.82
C SER A 121 7.07 7.62 20.30
N GLY A 122 6.28 6.99 21.18
CA GLY A 122 4.88 6.57 20.94
C GLY A 122 3.93 7.75 20.88
#